data_AF-A0A395GKU7-F1
#
_entry.id   AF-A0A395GKU7-F1
#
_cell.length_a   1.000
_cell.length_b   1.000
_cell.length_c   1.000
_cell.angle_alpha   90.00
_cell.angle_beta   90.00
_cell.angle_gamma   90.00
#
_symmetry.space_group_name_H-M   'P 1'
#
loop_
_entity.id
_entity.type
_entity.pdbx_description
1 polymer ?
#
loop_
_entity_poly.entity_id
_entity_poly.type
_entity_poly.pdbx_seq_one_letter_code
_entity_poly.pdbx_strand_id
1 'polypeptide(L)'
;TVIQVFYLGPSPSPTPTTTFASFDASVVSAGSGTTVLALECKGNCPVSSTYTITAGPSTYADNQVFTGSANGLSVTTSQTHACNITSSTQGASCSVSVGVYASVSGHQSSSVATTATSYDSDDYWYAPVTVTAGLEKLNSPRATQT
;
A
#
# COMPACT_ATOMS: atom_id res chain seq x y z
N THR A 1 13.49 7.56 11.08
CA THR A 1 13.58 8.24 9.76
C THR A 1 12.19 8.37 9.20
N VAL A 2 11.89 9.45 8.48
CA VAL A 2 10.58 9.69 7.87
C VAL A 2 10.69 9.44 6.37
N ILE A 3 9.79 8.64 5.82
CA ILE A 3 9.64 8.40 4.38
C ILE A 3 8.35 9.05 3.88
N GLN A 4 8.30 9.38 2.60
CA GLN A 4 7.11 9.95 1.98
C GLN A 4 6.35 8.83 1.28
N VAL A 5 5.11 8.58 1.69
CA VAL A 5 4.22 7.57 1.10
C VAL A 5 3.14 8.28 0.30
N PHE A 6 2.88 7.81 -0.91
CA PHE A 6 1.88 8.39 -1.82
C PHE A 6 0.47 8.00 -1.39
N TYR A 7 -0.45 8.97 -1.35
CA TYR A 7 -1.86 8.79 -1.05
C TYR A 7 -2.72 9.45 -2.12
N LEU A 8 -3.78 8.75 -2.53
CA LEU A 8 -4.86 9.32 -3.35
C LEU A 8 -5.94 9.94 -2.46
N GLY A 9 -6.52 11.03 -2.92
CA GLY A 9 -7.62 11.73 -2.26
C GLY A 9 -7.21 13.11 -1.75
N PRO A 10 -8.20 13.91 -1.30
CA PRO A 10 -7.94 15.26 -0.83
C PRO A 10 -6.95 15.22 0.34
N SER A 11 -5.99 16.15 0.35
CA SER A 11 -5.07 16.31 1.48
C SER A 11 -5.89 16.44 2.77
N PRO A 12 -5.55 15.72 3.85
CA PRO A 12 -6.29 15.81 5.09
C PRO A 12 -6.24 17.26 5.59
N SER A 13 -7.41 17.91 5.66
CA SER A 13 -7.59 19.07 6.53
C SER A 13 -7.19 18.65 7.96
N PRO A 14 -6.56 19.52 8.79
CA PRO A 14 -5.95 19.15 10.08
C PRO A 14 -6.91 18.63 11.17
N THR A 15 -8.13 18.23 10.82
CA THR A 15 -9.09 17.59 11.71
C THR A 15 -9.14 16.08 11.44
N PRO A 16 -8.42 15.23 12.20
CA PRO A 16 -8.54 13.79 12.06
C PRO A 16 -9.80 13.35 12.80
N THR A 17 -10.95 13.24 12.12
CA THR A 17 -12.15 12.61 12.71
C THR A 17 -12.21 11.11 12.46
N THR A 18 -11.33 10.59 11.60
CA THR A 18 -11.03 9.16 11.54
C THR A 18 -9.68 8.96 12.19
N THR A 19 -9.66 8.30 13.35
CA THR A 19 -8.46 7.68 13.90
C THR A 19 -7.99 6.66 12.87
N PHE A 20 -7.20 7.09 11.90
CA PHE A 20 -6.45 6.17 11.05
C PHE A 20 -5.64 5.30 12.00
N ALA A 21 -5.68 3.99 11.79
CA ALA A 21 -4.77 3.10 12.49
C ALA A 21 -3.36 3.66 12.36
N SER A 22 -2.63 3.74 13.47
CA SER A 22 -1.22 4.10 13.40
C SER A 22 -0.49 2.97 12.70
N PHE A 23 0.24 3.27 11.62
CA PHE A 23 1.02 2.28 10.91
C PHE A 23 2.49 2.38 11.35
N ASP A 24 3.05 1.26 11.78
CA ASP A 24 4.50 1.10 11.87
C ASP A 24 5.02 0.65 10.50
N ALA A 25 6.04 1.31 9.99
CA ALA A 25 6.67 0.94 8.74
C ALA A 25 8.04 0.29 8.99
N SER A 26 8.31 -0.80 8.27
CA SER A 26 9.62 -1.45 8.21
C SER A 26 10.11 -1.52 6.77
N VAL A 27 11.36 -1.15 6.52
CA VAL A 27 11.97 -1.32 5.20
C VAL A 27 12.28 -2.80 5.00
N VAL A 28 11.63 -3.40 3.99
CA VAL A 28 11.84 -4.81 3.61
C VAL A 28 13.04 -4.91 2.69
N SER A 29 13.14 -4.01 1.72
CA SER A 29 14.27 -3.90 0.80
C SER A 29 14.35 -2.49 0.22
N ALA A 30 15.54 -2.11 -0.23
CA ALA A 30 15.77 -0.90 -0.99
C ALA A 30 16.71 -1.21 -2.15
N GLY A 31 16.36 -0.73 -3.34
CA GLY A 31 17.16 -0.77 -4.55
C GLY A 31 17.33 0.64 -5.11
N SER A 32 18.02 0.76 -6.25
CA SER A 32 18.30 2.03 -6.92
C SER A 32 17.09 2.68 -7.56
N GLY A 33 16.22 3.23 -6.71
CA GLY A 33 15.01 3.92 -7.11
C GLY A 33 13.72 3.22 -6.71
N THR A 34 13.78 2.13 -5.95
CA THR A 34 12.57 1.51 -5.38
C THR A 34 12.81 1.10 -3.93
N THR A 35 11.88 1.45 -3.05
CA THR A 35 11.87 1.01 -1.66
C THR A 35 10.63 0.16 -1.42
N VAL A 36 10.82 -1.02 -0.83
CA VAL A 36 9.73 -1.89 -0.39
C VAL A 36 9.57 -1.77 1.11
N LEU A 37 8.35 -1.51 1.54
CA LEU A 37 7.96 -1.24 2.91
C LEU A 37 6.90 -2.25 3.32
N ALA A 38 7.10 -2.88 4.47
CA ALA A 38 6.03 -3.58 5.16
C ALA A 38 5.37 -2.59 6.12
N LEU A 39 4.07 -2.47 6.04
CA LEU A 39 3.28 -1.71 7.01
C LEU A 39 2.61 -2.69 7.96
N GLU A 40 2.81 -2.45 9.25
CA GLU A 40 2.05 -3.12 10.30
C GLU A 40 1.05 -2.13 10.87
N CYS A 41 -0.22 -2.50 10.79
CA CYS A 41 -1.30 -1.70 11.33
C CYS A 41 -1.38 -1.91 12.86
N LYS A 42 -1.28 -0.83 13.64
CA LYS A 42 -1.45 -0.84 15.10
C LYS A 42 -2.81 -0.23 15.48
N GLY A 43 -3.56 -0.94 16.31
CA GLY A 43 -4.88 -0.51 16.79
C GLY A 43 -6.03 -1.29 16.15
N ASN A 44 -7.07 -0.58 15.70
CA ASN A 44 -8.32 -1.18 15.21
C ASN A 44 -8.24 -1.53 13.71
N CYS A 45 -7.44 -2.54 13.40
CA CYS A 45 -7.18 -2.99 12.03
C CYS A 45 -8.11 -4.16 11.66
N PRO A 46 -8.53 -4.27 10.38
CA PRO A 46 -9.20 -5.49 9.92
C PRO A 46 -8.30 -6.73 10.12
N VAL A 47 -8.93 -7.89 10.34
CA VAL A 47 -8.30 -9.21 10.56
C VAL A 47 -7.13 -9.49 9.60
N SER A 48 -6.06 -10.12 10.14
CA SER A 48 -4.79 -10.50 9.50
C SER A 48 -4.54 -9.84 8.15
N SER A 49 -4.06 -8.59 8.21
CA SER A 49 -3.84 -7.75 7.05
C SER A 49 -2.34 -7.66 6.76
N THR A 50 -1.92 -8.11 5.58
CA THR A 50 -0.54 -7.87 5.12
C THR A 50 -0.56 -6.67 4.19
N TYR A 51 0.17 -5.62 4.56
CA TYR A 51 0.30 -4.41 3.76
C TYR A 51 1.74 -4.28 3.29
N THR A 52 1.94 -4.19 1.98
CA THR A 52 3.26 -3.94 1.39
C THR A 52 3.16 -2.77 0.42
N ILE A 53 4.05 -1.81 0.56
CA ILE A 53 4.19 -0.68 -0.35
C ILE A 53 5.51 -0.81 -1.09
N THR A 54 5.48 -0.61 -2.41
CA THR A 54 6.64 -0.42 -3.25
C THR A 54 6.58 0.99 -3.82
N ALA A 55 7.54 1.83 -3.45
CA ALA A 55 7.57 3.23 -3.89
C ALA A 55 8.90 3.54 -4.60
N GLY A 56 8.81 4.22 -5.73
CA GLY A 56 9.93 4.81 -6.48
C GLY A 56 9.62 6.24 -6.92
N PRO A 57 10.57 6.93 -7.58
CA PRO A 57 10.41 8.34 -7.98
C PRO A 57 9.16 8.64 -8.81
N SER A 58 8.76 7.69 -9.65
CA SER A 58 7.63 7.81 -10.58
C SER A 58 6.67 6.62 -10.50
N THR A 59 6.80 5.78 -9.49
CA THR A 59 5.98 4.57 -9.34
C THR A 59 5.56 4.39 -7.89
N TYR A 60 4.32 3.99 -7.70
CA TYR A 60 3.80 3.61 -6.41
C TYR A 60 2.95 2.36 -6.57
N ALA A 61 3.13 1.37 -5.71
CA ALA A 61 2.24 0.24 -5.66
C ALA A 61 2.02 -0.18 -4.21
N ASP A 62 0.79 -0.42 -3.82
CA ASP A 62 0.45 -1.08 -2.57
C ASP A 62 -0.29 -2.38 -2.81
N ASN A 63 -0.02 -3.36 -1.97
CA ASN A 63 -0.69 -4.64 -1.95
C ASN A 63 -1.17 -4.95 -0.55
N GLN A 64 -2.46 -5.23 -0.45
CA GLN A 64 -3.16 -5.50 0.80
C GLN A 64 -3.85 -6.85 0.67
N VAL A 65 -3.60 -7.75 1.61
CA VAL A 65 -4.27 -9.05 1.65
C VAL A 65 -4.92 -9.22 3.00
N PHE A 66 -6.23 -9.44 2.98
CA PHE A 66 -7.08 -9.70 4.14
C PHE A 66 -7.57 -11.12 4.04
N THR A 67 -7.44 -11.90 5.11
CA THR A 67 -8.03 -13.24 5.18
C THR A 67 -8.89 -13.36 6.41
N GLY A 68 -10.13 -13.81 6.23
CA GLY A 68 -11.06 -14.10 7.31
C GLY A 68 -11.65 -15.49 7.12
N SER A 69 -11.94 -16.16 8.22
CA SER A 69 -12.63 -17.44 8.19
C SER A 69 -13.71 -17.51 9.27
N ALA A 70 -14.87 -18.06 8.91
CA ALA A 70 -16.00 -18.25 9.81
C ALA A 70 -16.85 -19.43 9.32
N ASN A 71 -17.28 -20.31 10.24
CA ASN A 71 -18.20 -21.41 9.95
C ASN A 71 -17.79 -22.29 8.74
N GLY A 72 -16.49 -22.53 8.56
CA GLY A 72 -15.96 -23.33 7.44
C GLY A 72 -15.87 -22.61 6.09
N LEU A 73 -16.31 -21.35 6.01
CA LEU A 73 -16.04 -20.42 4.90
C LEU A 73 -14.70 -19.71 5.16
N SER A 74 -13.79 -19.76 4.20
CA SER A 74 -12.59 -18.93 4.16
C SER A 74 -12.74 -17.91 3.04
N VAL A 75 -12.50 -16.63 3.34
CA VAL A 75 -12.51 -15.55 2.36
C VAL A 75 -11.16 -14.83 2.41
N THR A 76 -10.51 -14.73 1.27
CA THR A 76 -9.31 -13.94 1.06
C THR A 76 -9.64 -12.82 0.10
N THR A 77 -9.45 -11.58 0.53
CA THR A 77 -9.56 -10.39 -0.29
C THR A 77 -8.17 -9.83 -0.53
N SER A 78 -7.78 -9.67 -1.79
CA SER A 78 -6.55 -8.99 -2.17
C SER A 78 -6.89 -7.66 -2.85
N GLN A 79 -6.26 -6.58 -2.43
CA GLN A 79 -6.34 -5.29 -3.10
C GLN A 79 -4.93 -4.91 -3.54
N THR A 80 -4.76 -4.70 -4.84
CA THR A 80 -3.53 -4.18 -5.41
C THR A 80 -3.83 -2.85 -6.03
N HIS A 81 -3.06 -1.85 -5.66
CA HIS A 81 -3.16 -0.51 -6.20
C HIS A 81 -1.80 -0.13 -6.77
N ALA A 82 -1.75 0.31 -8.01
CA ALA A 82 -0.52 0.63 -8.72
C ALA A 82 -0.68 1.91 -9.53
N CYS A 83 0.18 2.89 -9.27
CA CYS A 83 0.25 4.19 -9.88
C CYS A 83 1.57 4.40 -10.63
N ASN A 84 1.46 4.93 -11.84
CA ASN A 84 2.56 5.58 -12.54
C ASN A 84 2.40 7.08 -12.38
N ILE A 85 3.35 7.70 -11.68
CA ILE A 85 3.36 9.12 -11.37
C ILE A 85 4.24 9.81 -12.40
N THR A 86 3.63 10.63 -13.26
CA THR A 86 4.35 11.36 -14.31
C THR A 86 5.27 12.40 -13.67
N SER A 87 4.74 13.19 -12.73
CA SER A 87 5.49 14.02 -11.79
C SER A 87 4.55 14.48 -10.67
N SER A 88 5.06 15.04 -9.58
CA SER A 88 4.21 15.62 -8.52
C SER A 88 3.36 16.82 -8.98
N THR A 89 3.60 17.38 -10.16
CA THR A 89 2.93 18.58 -10.70
C THR A 89 2.13 18.33 -11.97
N GLN A 90 2.11 17.09 -12.48
CA GLN A 90 1.56 16.79 -13.80
C GLN A 90 0.50 15.68 -13.78
N GLY A 91 0.46 14.87 -12.72
CA GLY A 91 -0.56 13.85 -12.55
C GLY A 91 0.00 12.44 -12.33
N ALA A 92 -0.91 11.52 -12.07
CA ALA A 92 -0.64 10.10 -11.93
C ALA A 92 -1.72 9.27 -12.63
N SER A 93 -1.34 8.12 -13.18
CA SER A 93 -2.30 7.12 -13.68
C SER A 93 -2.24 5.89 -12.81
N CYS A 94 -3.36 5.58 -12.14
CA CYS A 94 -3.43 4.47 -11.21
C CYS A 94 -4.42 3.40 -11.65
N SER A 95 -4.17 2.18 -11.21
CA SER A 95 -5.05 1.04 -11.35
C SER A 95 -5.28 0.40 -9.99
N VAL A 96 -6.53 0.09 -9.68
CA VAL A 96 -6.93 -0.64 -8.50
C VAL A 96 -7.51 -1.97 -8.95
N SER A 97 -6.94 -3.05 -8.45
CA SER A 97 -7.45 -4.41 -8.65
C SER A 97 -7.90 -4.97 -7.30
N VAL A 98 -9.14 -5.44 -7.23
CA VAL A 98 -9.68 -6.13 -6.06
C VAL A 98 -10.01 -7.56 -6.47
N GLY A 99 -9.34 -8.50 -5.82
CA GLY A 99 -9.58 -9.94 -5.92
C GLY A 99 -10.29 -10.43 -4.67
N VAL A 100 -11.30 -11.27 -4.86
CA VAL A 100 -11.97 -12.01 -3.79
C VAL A 100 -11.85 -13.49 -4.11
N TYR A 101 -11.41 -14.27 -3.15
CA TYR A 101 -11.34 -15.71 -3.21
C TYR A 101 -12.10 -16.27 -2.01
N ALA A 102 -13.08 -17.12 -2.24
CA ALA A 102 -13.88 -17.75 -1.20
C ALA A 102 -13.83 -19.28 -1.35
N SER A 103 -13.70 -20.00 -0.23
CA SER A 103 -13.76 -21.44 -0.20
C SER A 103 -14.62 -21.96 0.96
N VAL A 104 -15.46 -22.95 0.69
CA VAL A 104 -16.31 -23.61 1.69
C VAL A 104 -16.55 -25.06 1.29
N SER A 105 -16.28 -26.00 2.21
CA SER A 105 -16.56 -27.43 2.04
C SER A 105 -16.04 -28.03 0.72
N GLY A 106 -14.87 -27.57 0.25
CA GLY A 106 -14.25 -28.03 -1.01
C GLY A 106 -14.69 -27.31 -2.27
N HIS A 107 -15.69 -26.43 -2.21
CA HIS A 107 -16.06 -25.53 -3.30
C HIS A 107 -15.28 -24.22 -3.22
N GLN A 108 -14.90 -23.67 -4.37
CA GLN A 108 -14.11 -22.46 -4.49
C GLN A 108 -14.78 -21.50 -5.47
N SER A 109 -14.72 -20.21 -5.17
CA SER A 109 -15.14 -19.13 -6.07
C SER A 109 -14.09 -18.03 -6.03
N SER A 110 -13.82 -17.42 -7.17
CA SER A 110 -12.95 -16.26 -7.25
C SER A 110 -13.53 -15.21 -8.18
N SER A 111 -13.21 -13.96 -7.91
CA SER A 111 -13.58 -12.83 -8.76
C SER A 111 -12.51 -11.76 -8.65
N VAL A 112 -12.21 -11.11 -9.76
CA VAL A 112 -11.28 -9.98 -9.82
C VAL A 112 -11.94 -8.86 -10.59
N ALA A 113 -11.88 -7.65 -10.04
CA ALA A 113 -12.27 -6.43 -10.72
C ALA A 113 -11.08 -5.48 -10.76
N THR A 114 -10.81 -4.89 -11.91
CA THR A 114 -9.75 -3.90 -12.10
C THR A 114 -10.32 -2.63 -12.70
N THR A 115 -9.97 -1.50 -12.10
CA THR A 115 -10.34 -0.16 -12.57
C THR A 115 -9.08 0.66 -12.73
N ALA A 116 -9.00 1.45 -13.79
CA ALA A 116 -7.91 2.40 -14.00
C ALA A 116 -8.46 3.83 -14.08
N THR A 117 -7.77 4.76 -13.44
CA THR A 117 -8.14 6.17 -13.32
C THR A 117 -6.90 7.04 -13.40
N SER A 118 -7.00 8.15 -14.11
CA SER A 118 -5.98 9.20 -14.13
C SER A 118 -6.37 10.31 -13.16
N TYR A 119 -5.37 10.87 -12.50
CA TYR A 119 -5.49 11.86 -11.43
C TYR A 119 -4.61 13.06 -11.78
N ASP A 120 -5.13 14.26 -11.51
CA ASP A 120 -4.36 15.49 -11.60
C ASP A 120 -3.47 15.66 -10.35
N SER A 121 -2.53 16.61 -10.38
CA SER A 121 -1.60 16.83 -9.26
C SER A 121 -2.26 17.17 -7.93
N ASP A 122 -3.49 17.70 -7.98
CA ASP A 122 -4.24 18.14 -6.80
C ASP A 122 -5.03 16.98 -6.15
N ASP A 123 -5.10 15.82 -6.80
CA ASP A 123 -5.85 14.64 -6.36
C ASP A 123 -5.01 13.67 -5.49
N TYR A 124 -3.71 13.94 -5.33
CA TYR A 124 -2.82 13.10 -4.53
C TYR A 124 -1.80 13.92 -3.75
N TRP A 125 -1.28 13.31 -2.68
CA TRP A 125 -0.32 13.93 -1.80
C TRP A 125 0.63 12.89 -1.20
N TYR A 126 1.69 13.37 -0.57
CA TYR A 126 2.67 12.51 0.09
C TYR A 126 2.59 12.69 1.60
N ALA A 127 2.32 11.60 2.31
CA ALA A 127 2.28 11.59 3.76
C ALA A 127 3.63 11.17 4.34
N PRO A 128 4.12 11.87 5.37
CA PRO A 128 5.26 11.40 6.14
C PRO A 128 4.87 10.16 6.95
N VAL A 129 5.60 9.06 6.77
CA VAL A 129 5.48 7.84 7.58
C VAL A 129 6.79 7.60 8.33
N THR A 130 6.68 7.34 9.63
CA THR A 130 7.85 7.03 10.47
C THR A 130 8.24 5.57 10.28
N VAL A 131 9.46 5.34 9.80
CA VAL A 131 10.06 4.01 9.73
C VAL A 131 10.70 3.69 11.06
N THR A 132 10.26 2.60 11.68
CA THR A 132 10.71 2.13 12.99
C THR A 132 11.66 0.93 12.91
N ALA A 133 11.75 0.26 11.74
CA ALA A 133 12.64 -0.88 11.51
C ALA A 133 13.16 -0.97 10.06
N GLY A 134 14.24 -1.75 9.84
CA GLY A 134 14.78 -2.04 8.50
C GLY A 134 15.64 -0.92 7.89
N LEU A 135 15.91 0.15 8.63
CA LEU A 135 16.64 1.34 8.15
C LEU A 135 18.04 1.01 7.62
N GLU A 136 18.68 -0.02 8.17
CA GLU A 136 19.98 -0.52 7.72
C GLU A 136 19.98 -0.92 6.24
N LYS A 137 18.82 -1.30 5.68
CA LYS A 137 18.69 -1.71 4.28
C LYS A 137 18.73 -0.53 3.30
N LEU A 138 18.36 0.67 3.74
CA LEU A 138 18.51 1.90 2.94
C LEU A 138 19.99 2.25 2.70
N ASN A 139 20.87 1.85 3.62
CA ASN A 139 22.31 2.08 3.52
C ASN A 139 23.04 0.89 2.87
N SER A 140 22.32 -0.12 2.40
CA SER A 140 22.93 -1.27 1.72
C SER A 140 23.49 -0.83 0.35
N PRO A 141 24.65 -1.35 -0.08
CA PRO A 141 25.23 -1.02 -1.39
C PRO A 141 24.29 -1.29 -2.58
N ARG A 142 23.29 -2.16 -2.40
CA ARG A 142 22.25 -2.43 -3.40
C ARG A 142 21.25 -1.28 -3.55
N ALA A 143 21.07 -0.45 -2.53
CA ALA A 143 20.24 0.75 -2.58
C ALA A 143 20.93 1.93 -3.28
N THR A 144 22.27 1.94 -3.33
CA THR A 144 23.10 3.00 -3.94
C THR A 144 23.63 2.68 -5.34
N GLN A 145 23.40 1.47 -5.86
CA GLN A 145 23.81 1.06 -7.22
C GLN A 145 22.92 1.67 -8.31
N THR A 146 23.22 2.90 -8.68
CA THR A 146 22.61 3.62 -9.81
C THR A 146 22.93 2.99 -11.16
#